data_AF-A0A7K1BCQ2-F1
#
_entry.id   AF-A0A7K1BCQ2-F1
#
_cell.length_a   1.000
_cell.length_b   1.000
_cell.length_c   1.000
_cell.angle_alpha   90.00
_cell.angle_beta   90.00
_cell.angle_gamma   90.00
#
_symmetry.space_group_name_H-M   'P 1'
#
loop_
_entity.id
_entity.type
_entity.pdbx_description
1 polymer ?
#
loop_
_entity_poly.entity_id
_entity_poly.type
_entity_poly.pdbx_seq_one_letter_code
_entity_poly.pdbx_strand_id
1 'polypeptide(L)'
;YCPDCAFLEGVLGCCPELRGQLDIRYIAYPRPRREIVALVGDARQGCPNLVLDPANHAFVNAEQFHRFGDRLHCTDTKVIVDYLAKRYGALVAHF
;
A
#
# COMPACT_ATOMS: atom_id res chain seq x y z
N TYR A 1 -15.50 4.19 -8.22
CA TYR A 1 -15.46 3.12 -7.20
C TYR A 1 -14.22 2.27 -7.42
N CYS A 2 -13.52 1.87 -6.36
CA CYS A 2 -12.30 1.08 -6.40
C CYS A 2 -12.48 -0.16 -5.49
N PRO A 3 -12.69 -1.36 -6.04
CA PRO A 3 -12.94 -2.57 -5.25
C PRO A 3 -11.78 -2.90 -4.29
N ASP A 4 -10.56 -2.80 -4.78
CA ASP A 4 -9.34 -3.05 -4.01
C ASP A 4 -9.17 -2.08 -2.84
N CYS A 5 -9.52 -0.81 -3.04
CA CYS A 5 -9.49 0.20 -2.00
C CYS A 5 -10.57 -0.08 -0.93
N ALA A 6 -11.77 -0.49 -1.36
CA ALA A 6 -12.84 -0.89 -0.44
C ALA A 6 -12.45 -2.12 0.39
N PHE A 7 -11.76 -3.10 -0.22
CA PHE A 7 -11.19 -4.23 0.50
C PHE A 7 -10.20 -3.76 1.59
N LEU A 8 -9.26 -2.89 1.23
CA LEU A 8 -8.27 -2.39 2.17
C LEU A 8 -8.90 -1.56 3.31
N GLU A 9 -9.93 -0.77 3.02
CA GLU A 9 -10.71 -0.08 4.07
C GLU A 9 -11.41 -1.07 5.01
N GLY A 10 -11.88 -2.21 4.50
CA GLY A 10 -12.39 -3.30 5.34
C GLY A 10 -11.33 -3.85 6.30
N VAL A 11 -10.12 -4.10 5.79
CA VAL A 11 -8.97 -4.53 6.61
C VAL A 11 -8.65 -3.50 7.69
N LEU A 12 -8.58 -2.21 7.33
CA LEU A 12 -8.36 -1.13 8.29
C LEU A 12 -9.51 -1.02 9.30
N GLY A 13 -10.74 -1.32 8.90
CA GLY A 13 -11.90 -1.37 9.81
C GLY A 13 -11.79 -2.48 10.84
N CYS A 14 -11.28 -3.65 10.45
CA CYS A 14 -11.08 -4.79 11.35
C CYS A 14 -9.83 -4.67 12.24
N CYS A 15 -8.83 -3.88 11.83
CA CYS A 15 -7.63 -3.54 12.63
C CYS A 15 -7.44 -2.03 12.74
N PRO A 16 -8.21 -1.33 13.59
CA PRO A 16 -8.12 0.13 13.74
C PRO A 16 -6.73 0.63 14.13
N GLU A 17 -5.93 -0.19 14.81
CA GLU A 17 -4.58 0.13 15.27
C GLU A 17 -3.65 0.45 14.09
N LEU A 18 -3.89 -0.14 12.91
CA LEU A 18 -3.13 0.14 11.69
C LEU A 18 -3.22 1.61 11.27
N ARG A 19 -4.31 2.32 11.59
CA ARG A 19 -4.43 3.75 11.29
C ARG A 19 -3.43 4.61 12.06
N GLY A 20 -2.92 4.13 13.20
CA GLY A 20 -1.85 4.78 13.95
C GLY A 20 -0.43 4.40 13.48
N GLN A 21 -0.30 3.31 12.71
CA GLN A 21 0.98 2.77 12.24
C GLN A 21 1.28 3.13 10.78
N LEU A 22 0.28 3.60 10.03
CA LEU A 22 0.37 3.89 8.60
C LEU A 22 0.09 5.38 8.33
N ASP A 23 0.89 5.97 7.43
CA ASP A 23 0.52 7.24 6.78
C ASP A 23 -0.50 6.94 5.67
N ILE A 24 -1.78 7.05 6.00
CA ILE A 24 -2.89 6.76 5.08
C ILE A 24 -3.35 8.05 4.42
N ARG A 25 -3.30 8.07 3.08
CA ARG A 25 -3.72 9.22 2.27
C ARG A 25 -4.87 8.85 1.34
N TYR A 26 -5.95 9.63 1.44
CA TYR A 26 -7.13 9.47 0.59
C TYR A 26 -7.00 10.30 -0.67
N ILE A 27 -6.78 9.63 -1.80
CA ILE A 27 -6.50 10.28 -3.07
C ILE A 27 -7.76 10.36 -3.94
N ALA A 28 -8.02 11.55 -4.49
CA ALA A 28 -9.15 11.77 -5.39
C ALA A 28 -9.05 10.89 -6.66
N TYR A 29 -10.21 10.54 -7.22
CA TYR A 29 -10.29 9.67 -8.39
C TYR A 29 -9.63 10.22 -9.67
N PRO A 30 -9.77 11.52 -10.01
CA PRO A 30 -9.22 12.06 -11.27
C PRO A 30 -7.71 11.91 -11.37
N ARG A 31 -7.23 11.59 -12.57
CA ARG A 31 -5.80 11.64 -12.91
C ARG A 31 -5.42 13.06 -13.38
N PRO A 32 -4.18 13.53 -13.15
CA PRO A 32 -3.11 12.84 -12.44
C PRO A 32 -3.31 12.89 -10.91
N ARG A 33 -3.07 11.76 -10.24
CA ARG A 33 -3.10 11.62 -8.78
C ARG A 33 -1.80 12.14 -8.19
N ARG A 34 -1.68 13.47 -8.13
CA ARG A 34 -0.43 14.19 -7.88
C ARG A 34 0.39 13.67 -6.70
N GLU A 35 -0.27 13.33 -5.60
CA GLU A 35 0.42 12.79 -4.42
C GLU A 35 1.10 11.44 -4.69
N ILE A 36 0.45 10.54 -5.43
CA ILE A 36 1.05 9.25 -5.81
C ILE A 36 2.13 9.48 -6.88
N VAL A 37 1.87 10.35 -7.86
CA VAL A 37 2.83 10.68 -8.93
C VAL A 37 4.14 11.23 -8.35
N ALA A 38 4.05 12.06 -7.31
CA ALA A 38 5.23 12.59 -6.62
C ALA A 38 6.08 11.51 -5.96
N LEU A 39 5.50 10.36 -5.61
CA LEU A 39 6.18 9.26 -4.92
C LEU A 39 6.69 8.17 -5.87
N VAL A 40 5.89 7.80 -6.89
CA VAL A 40 6.16 6.61 -7.73
C VAL A 40 6.05 6.86 -9.25
N GLY A 41 5.91 8.14 -9.65
CA GLY A 41 5.80 8.56 -11.04
C GLY A 41 4.41 8.37 -11.64
N ASP A 42 4.20 9.00 -12.79
CA ASP A 42 2.87 9.11 -13.43
C ASP A 42 2.32 7.76 -13.91
N ALA A 43 3.20 6.86 -14.35
CA ALA A 43 2.82 5.53 -14.83
C ALA A 43 2.22 4.62 -13.74
N ARG A 44 2.46 4.91 -12.44
CA ARG A 44 2.19 3.98 -11.32
C ARG A 44 1.22 4.54 -10.29
N GLN A 45 0.36 5.45 -10.71
CA GLN A 45 -0.60 6.16 -9.86
C GLN A 45 -1.89 5.37 -9.52
N GLY A 46 -1.84 4.03 -9.48
CA GLY A 46 -2.99 3.18 -9.11
C GLY A 46 -3.33 3.30 -7.62
N CYS A 47 -4.55 2.90 -7.23
CA CYS A 47 -4.95 2.75 -5.84
C CYS A 47 -5.55 1.34 -5.63
N PRO A 48 -5.33 0.70 -4.46
CA PRO A 48 -4.44 1.11 -3.38
C PRO A 48 -2.97 1.09 -3.84
N ASN A 49 -2.10 1.82 -3.13
CA ASN A 49 -0.67 1.83 -3.40
C ASN A 49 0.08 1.98 -2.08
N LEU A 50 0.74 0.91 -1.67
CA LEU A 50 1.60 0.93 -0.48
C LEU A 50 3.00 1.34 -0.92
N VAL A 51 3.48 2.46 -0.38
CA VAL A 51 4.83 2.97 -0.64
C VAL A 51 5.67 2.81 0.63
N LEU A 52 6.87 2.27 0.48
CA LEU A 52 7.80 1.94 1.56
C LEU A 52 9.16 2.61 1.32
N ASP A 53 9.84 2.92 2.43
CA ASP A 53 11.27 3.26 2.43
C ASP A 53 12.12 1.97 2.55
N PRO A 54 12.89 1.59 1.52
CA PRO A 54 13.73 0.41 1.56
C PRO A 54 14.73 0.38 2.73
N ALA A 55 15.16 1.54 3.26
CA ALA A 55 16.12 1.60 4.36
C ALA A 55 15.57 0.98 5.66
N ASN A 56 14.26 1.06 5.88
CA ASN A 56 13.60 0.55 7.08
C ASN A 56 12.83 -0.77 6.82
N HIS A 57 12.89 -1.27 5.59
CA HIS A 57 12.11 -2.41 5.12
C HIS A 57 12.98 -3.39 4.32
N ALA A 58 14.06 -3.90 4.93
CA ALA A 58 15.04 -4.77 4.26
C ALA A 58 14.51 -6.15 3.82
N PHE A 59 13.32 -6.56 4.28
CA PHE A 59 12.76 -7.90 4.05
C PHE A 59 11.57 -7.94 3.08
N VAL A 60 11.30 -6.87 2.34
CA VAL A 60 10.23 -6.91 1.32
C VAL A 60 10.70 -7.70 0.11
N ASN A 61 9.85 -8.61 -0.36
CA ASN A 61 10.12 -9.38 -1.58
C ASN A 61 10.15 -8.43 -2.78
N ALA A 62 11.32 -8.32 -3.42
CA ALA A 62 11.54 -7.45 -4.59
C ALA A 62 10.74 -7.88 -5.83
N GLU A 63 10.25 -9.12 -5.89
CA GLU A 63 9.34 -9.56 -6.95
C GLU A 63 7.93 -9.00 -6.77
N GLN A 64 7.55 -8.70 -5.53
CA GLN A 64 6.21 -8.23 -5.16
C GLN A 64 6.15 -6.70 -5.02
N PHE A 65 7.29 -6.05 -4.80
CA PHE A 65 7.42 -4.60 -4.68
C PHE A 65 8.31 -4.04 -5.79
N HIS A 66 7.78 -3.06 -6.52
CA HIS A 66 8.51 -2.38 -7.57
C HIS A 66 9.32 -1.22 -7.01
N ARG A 67 10.57 -1.07 -7.48
CA ARG A 67 11.42 0.06 -7.13
C ARG A 67 11.17 1.25 -8.05
N PHE A 68 11.02 2.44 -7.46
CA PHE A 68 11.02 3.71 -8.17
C PHE A 68 11.89 4.71 -7.39
N GLY A 69 13.04 5.08 -7.96
CA GLY A 69 14.03 5.89 -7.25
C GLY A 69 14.46 5.23 -5.94
N ASP A 70 14.28 5.96 -4.84
CA ASP A 70 14.57 5.55 -3.48
C ASP A 70 13.40 4.84 -2.78
N ARG A 71 12.27 4.63 -3.45
CA ARG A 71 11.07 3.99 -2.88
C ARG A 71 10.83 2.58 -3.41
N LEU A 72 10.17 1.77 -2.59
CA LEU A 72 9.50 0.54 -3.00
C LEU A 72 7.99 0.78 -2.98
N HIS A 73 7.25 0.20 -3.92
CA HIS A 73 5.81 0.28 -3.87
C HIS A 73 5.11 -0.95 -4.45
N CYS A 74 3.87 -1.17 -4.05
CA CYS A 74 3.02 -2.25 -4.53
C CYS A 74 1.57 -1.78 -4.64
N THR A 75 0.88 -2.20 -5.72
CA THR A 75 -0.56 -1.95 -5.93
C THR A 75 -1.39 -3.23 -5.87
N ASP A 76 -0.76 -4.39 -5.62
CA ASP A 76 -1.47 -5.65 -5.43
C ASP A 76 -1.99 -5.73 -3.98
N THR A 77 -3.30 -5.70 -3.84
CA THR A 77 -3.99 -5.72 -2.53
C THR A 77 -3.60 -6.92 -1.68
N LYS A 78 -3.39 -8.10 -2.26
CA LYS A 78 -3.03 -9.31 -1.51
C LYS A 78 -1.64 -9.18 -0.92
N VAL A 79 -0.68 -8.72 -1.74
CA VAL A 79 0.69 -8.45 -1.29
C VAL A 79 0.71 -7.40 -0.18
N ILE A 80 -0.08 -6.33 -0.32
CA ILE A 80 -0.19 -5.27 0.69
C ILE A 80 -0.68 -5.86 2.01
N VAL A 81 -1.73 -6.67 1.99
CA VAL A 81 -2.34 -7.24 3.21
C VAL A 81 -1.41 -8.26 3.85
N ASP A 82 -0.77 -9.12 3.08
CA ASP A 82 0.23 -10.07 3.58
C ASP A 82 1.41 -9.35 4.24
N TYR A 83 1.85 -8.23 3.66
CA TYR A 83 2.90 -7.40 4.25
C TYR A 83 2.45 -6.80 5.58
N LEU A 84 1.25 -6.22 5.65
CA LEU A 84 0.70 -5.64 6.88
C LEU A 84 0.54 -6.71 7.97
N ALA A 85 0.09 -7.91 7.61
CA ALA A 85 -0.02 -9.04 8.53
C ALA A 85 1.33 -9.46 9.11
N LYS A 86 2.35 -9.62 8.26
CA LYS A 86 3.71 -9.96 8.72
C LYS A 86 4.33 -8.87 9.59
N ARG A 87 4.10 -7.60 9.26
CA ARG A 87 4.77 -6.46 9.93
C ARG A 87 4.12 -6.07 11.25
N TYR A 88 2.79 -6.17 11.35
CA TYR A 88 2.01 -5.65 12.47
C TYR A 88 1.17 -6.72 13.18
N GLY A 89 1.18 -7.97 12.71
CA GLY A 89 0.34 -9.04 13.26
C GLY A 89 -1.16 -8.86 12.95
N ALA A 90 -1.50 -7.99 12.01
CA ALA A 90 -2.88 -7.68 11.65
C ALA A 90 -3.44 -8.72 10.68
N LEU A 91 -4.52 -9.43 11.05
CA LEU A 91 -5.38 -10.26 10.18
C LEU A 91 -4.67 -11.09 9.11
N VAL A 92 -4.46 -12.38 9.38
CA VAL A 92 -4.03 -13.33 8.35
C VAL A 92 -5.18 -13.53 7.36
N ALA A 93 -5.00 -13.05 6.12
CA ALA A 93 -6.00 -13.21 5.09
C ALA A 93 -6.09 -14.69 4.64
N HIS A 94 -7.32 -15.19 4.51
CA HIS A 94 -7.61 -16.46 3.87
C HIS A 94 -8.23 -16.16 2.50
N PHE A 95 -7.53 -16.54 1.43
CA PHE A 95 -7.92 -16.29 0.04
C PHE A 95 -8.43 -17.56 -0.63
#